data_AF-A0A6I0JMR5-F1
#
_entry.id   AF-A0A6I0JMR5-F1
#
_cell.length_a   1.000
_cell.length_b   1.000
_cell.length_c   1.000
_cell.angle_alpha   90.00
_cell.angle_beta   90.00
_cell.angle_gamma   90.00
#
_symmetry.space_group_name_H-M   'P 1'
#
loop_
_entity.id
_entity.type
_entity.pdbx_description
1 polymer ?
#
loop_
_entity_poly.entity_id
_entity_poly.type
_entity_poly.pdbx_seq_one_letter_code
_entity_poly.pdbx_strand_id
1 'polypeptide(L)'
;ITPCFTIDHVVSENQSASTVLYETSRSYWAYVTLYPNDISSSAFSVRLTTFNVCVSKKDGSVKRIDRFTNDFLGLSYPFLTMRNGYVCITYEPLELMEALDKVLAQTDLKPDVRKRATDLRNSLHENDNDILIIGKLKQ
;
A
#
# COMPACT_ATOMS: atom_id res chain seq x y z
N ILE A 1 -3.45 6.79 -26.59
CA ILE A 1 -4.65 6.48 -25.78
C ILE A 1 -4.36 6.99 -24.37
N THR A 2 -4.98 8.10 -23.98
CA THR A 2 -4.92 8.55 -22.58
C THR A 2 -5.85 7.63 -21.80
N PRO A 3 -5.38 6.91 -20.76
CA PRO A 3 -6.23 6.04 -19.99
C PRO A 3 -7.12 6.91 -19.10
N CYS A 4 -8.34 7.15 -19.55
CA CYS A 4 -9.39 7.79 -18.76
C CYS A 4 -10.15 6.69 -18.04
N PHE A 5 -9.86 6.45 -16.75
CA PHE A 5 -10.81 5.79 -15.87
C PHE A 5 -11.56 6.88 -15.13
N THR A 6 -12.88 6.90 -15.27
CA THR A 6 -13.75 7.77 -14.47
C THR A 6 -14.35 6.92 -13.36
N ILE A 7 -14.23 7.38 -12.11
CA ILE A 7 -14.76 6.69 -10.91
C ILE A 7 -16.24 7.10 -10.71
N ASP A 8 -16.93 7.52 -11.77
CA ASP A 8 -18.26 8.14 -11.69
C ASP A 8 -19.33 7.20 -11.12
N HIS A 9 -19.12 5.88 -11.20
CA HIS A 9 -20.07 4.89 -10.66
C HIS A 9 -19.81 4.48 -9.20
N VAL A 10 -18.75 4.96 -8.56
CA VAL A 10 -18.41 4.61 -7.15
C VAL A 10 -18.71 5.77 -6.19
N VAL A 11 -18.83 6.98 -6.71
CA VAL A 11 -19.09 8.18 -5.91
C VAL A 11 -20.60 8.39 -5.84
N SER A 12 -21.19 8.28 -4.64
CA SER A 12 -22.59 8.65 -4.45
C SER A 12 -22.77 10.16 -4.72
N GLU A 13 -23.99 10.61 -5.04
CA GLU A 13 -24.28 12.01 -5.42
C GLU A 13 -23.74 13.07 -4.43
N ASN A 14 -23.51 12.68 -3.16
CA ASN A 14 -23.01 13.55 -2.09
C ASN A 14 -21.56 13.29 -1.68
N GLN A 15 -20.76 12.64 -2.53
CA GLN A 15 -19.34 12.41 -2.29
C GLN A 15 -18.47 12.98 -3.41
N SER A 16 -17.19 13.14 -3.11
CA SER A 16 -16.13 13.43 -4.08
C SER A 16 -14.99 12.43 -3.86
N ALA A 17 -14.23 12.13 -4.91
CA ALA A 17 -13.12 11.19 -4.83
C ALA A 17 -11.80 11.91 -5.14
N SER A 18 -10.79 11.70 -4.30
CA SER A 18 -9.40 11.95 -4.64
C SER A 18 -8.74 10.64 -5.00
N THR A 19 -7.90 10.66 -6.03
CA THR A 19 -7.20 9.46 -6.50
C THR A 19 -5.72 9.75 -6.71
N VAL A 20 -4.88 8.86 -6.21
CA VAL A 20 -3.47 8.79 -6.59
C VAL A 20 -3.29 7.60 -7.52
N LEU A 21 -2.95 7.89 -8.78
CA LEU A 21 -2.80 6.91 -9.85
C LEU A 21 -1.33 6.52 -10.05
N TYR A 22 -1.10 5.24 -10.21
CA TYR A 22 0.18 4.64 -10.52
C TYR A 22 0.04 3.73 -11.74
N GLU A 23 0.89 3.95 -12.74
CA GLU A 23 0.94 3.13 -13.93
C GLU A 23 2.09 2.11 -13.86
N THR A 24 1.79 0.85 -14.14
CA THR A 24 2.80 -0.20 -14.36
C THR A 24 2.74 -0.67 -15.82
N SER A 25 3.60 -1.59 -16.23
CA SER A 25 3.56 -2.14 -17.59
C SER A 25 2.26 -2.91 -17.88
N ARG A 26 1.63 -3.52 -16.86
CA ARG A 26 0.48 -4.43 -17.02
C ARG A 26 -0.82 -3.92 -16.43
N SER A 27 -0.78 -2.92 -15.55
CA SER A 27 -1.96 -2.43 -14.84
C SER A 27 -1.88 -0.95 -14.52
N TYR A 28 -3.04 -0.37 -14.22
CA TYR A 28 -3.18 0.86 -13.46
C TYR A 28 -3.55 0.50 -12.02
N TRP A 29 -2.89 1.09 -11.03
CA TRP A 29 -3.29 1.00 -9.64
C TRP A 29 -3.65 2.39 -9.12
N ALA A 30 -4.76 2.49 -8.40
CA ALA A 30 -5.25 3.72 -7.80
C ALA A 30 -5.45 3.53 -6.30
N TYR A 31 -4.95 4.47 -5.50
CA TYR A 31 -5.40 4.67 -4.12
C TYR A 31 -6.49 5.74 -4.12
N VAL A 32 -7.69 5.36 -3.68
CA VAL A 32 -8.90 6.18 -3.73
C VAL A 32 -9.29 6.58 -2.33
N THR A 33 -9.56 7.87 -2.13
CA THR A 33 -10.13 8.44 -0.91
C THR A 33 -11.45 9.09 -1.25
N LEU A 34 -12.52 8.70 -0.55
CA LEU A 34 -13.84 9.30 -0.69
C LEU A 34 -14.04 10.36 0.40
N TYR A 35 -14.46 11.55 -0.02
CA TYR A 35 -14.79 12.68 0.84
C TYR A 35 -16.30 12.94 0.81
N PRO A 36 -16.92 13.27 1.95
CA PRO A 36 -18.26 13.85 1.94
C PRO A 36 -18.23 15.25 1.32
N ASN A 37 -19.23 15.61 0.52
CA ASN A 37 -19.31 16.94 -0.10
C ASN A 37 -19.68 18.05 0.90
N ASP A 38 -20.42 17.71 1.97
CA ASP A 38 -20.71 18.63 3.08
C ASP A 38 -19.66 18.51 4.17
N ILE A 39 -18.59 19.29 4.06
CA ILE A 39 -17.61 19.47 5.14
C ILE A 39 -18.04 20.72 5.92
N SER A 40 -19.03 20.58 6.81
CA SER A 40 -19.19 21.61 7.85
C SER A 40 -17.92 21.56 8.71
N SER A 41 -17.33 22.72 8.99
CA SER A 41 -16.00 22.88 9.60
C SER A 41 -15.87 22.32 11.03
N SER A 42 -16.89 21.61 11.54
CA SER A 42 -16.94 21.01 12.87
C SER A 42 -16.66 19.50 12.90
N ALA A 43 -16.48 18.84 11.76
CA ALA A 43 -16.33 17.37 11.69
C ALA A 43 -14.88 16.92 11.45
N PHE A 44 -13.93 17.33 12.30
CA PHE A 44 -12.52 16.89 12.23
C PHE A 44 -12.29 15.40 12.61
N SER A 45 -13.34 14.58 12.67
CA SER A 45 -13.30 13.18 13.10
C SER A 45 -13.95 12.19 12.12
N VAL A 46 -14.30 12.62 10.90
CA VAL A 46 -14.84 11.68 9.88
C VAL A 46 -13.72 10.77 9.39
N ARG A 47 -13.81 9.47 9.69
CA ARG A 47 -12.98 8.44 9.04
C ARG A 47 -13.33 8.42 7.56
N LEU A 48 -12.40 8.90 6.72
CA LEU A 48 -12.55 8.85 5.27
C LEU A 48 -12.47 7.39 4.79
N THR A 49 -13.34 7.04 3.84
CA THR A 49 -13.28 5.73 3.21
C THR A 49 -12.13 5.72 2.22
N THR A 50 -11.18 4.79 2.42
CA THR A 50 -10.04 4.62 1.52
C THR A 50 -9.93 3.19 1.04
N PHE A 51 -9.49 3.02 -0.20
CA PHE A 51 -9.27 1.69 -0.79
C PHE A 51 -8.35 1.72 -1.99
N ASN A 52 -7.79 0.57 -2.34
CA ASN A 52 -6.95 0.41 -3.51
C ASN A 52 -7.70 -0.37 -4.61
N VAL A 53 -7.52 0.04 -5.86
CA VAL A 53 -8.06 -0.65 -7.04
C VAL A 53 -6.93 -0.90 -8.02
N CYS A 54 -6.97 -2.05 -8.68
CA CYS A 54 -6.10 -2.39 -9.80
C CYS A 54 -6.95 -2.65 -11.03
N VAL A 55 -6.58 -2.04 -12.14
CA VAL A 55 -7.19 -2.22 -13.46
C VAL A 55 -6.17 -2.86 -14.39
N SER A 56 -6.47 -4.06 -14.88
CA SER A 56 -5.65 -4.76 -15.86
C SER A 56 -5.68 -4.04 -17.20
N LYS A 57 -4.50 -3.77 -17.80
CA LYS A 57 -4.41 -3.20 -19.15
C LYS A 57 -4.77 -4.21 -20.24
N LYS A 58 -4.73 -5.51 -19.93
CA LYS A 58 -4.97 -6.58 -20.89
C LYS A 58 -6.44 -6.66 -21.30
N ASP A 59 -7.33 -6.56 -20.32
CA ASP A 59 -8.77 -6.85 -20.48
C ASP A 59 -9.67 -5.82 -19.77
N GLY A 60 -9.10 -4.81 -19.12
CA GLY A 60 -9.86 -3.81 -18.36
C GLY A 60 -10.43 -4.34 -17.04
N SER A 61 -10.10 -5.57 -16.63
CA SER A 61 -10.66 -6.15 -15.40
C SER A 61 -10.23 -5.36 -14.16
N VAL A 62 -11.18 -5.12 -13.26
CA VAL A 62 -10.97 -4.35 -12.02
C VAL A 62 -10.93 -5.29 -10.82
N LYS A 63 -9.96 -5.09 -9.94
CA LYS A 63 -9.81 -5.83 -8.68
C LYS A 63 -9.57 -4.86 -7.53
N ARG A 64 -10.19 -5.13 -6.39
CA ARG A 64 -9.85 -4.46 -5.13
C ARG A 64 -8.54 -5.05 -4.60
N ILE A 65 -7.65 -4.19 -4.12
CA ILE A 65 -6.44 -4.61 -3.40
C ILE A 65 -6.66 -4.30 -1.92
N ASP A 66 -6.73 -5.34 -1.11
CA ASP A 66 -6.89 -5.15 0.33
C ASP A 66 -5.56 -4.80 1.00
N ARG A 67 -4.47 -5.46 0.56
CA ARG A 67 -3.11 -5.25 1.07
C ARG A 67 -2.06 -5.52 0.00
N PHE A 68 -0.92 -4.86 0.15
CA PHE A 68 0.30 -5.15 -0.60
C PHE A 68 1.22 -5.99 0.26
N THR A 69 1.60 -7.17 -0.19
CA THR A 69 2.56 -8.02 0.52
C THR A 69 3.90 -7.98 -0.18
N ASN A 70 4.91 -7.53 0.55
CA ASN A 70 6.31 -7.67 0.17
C ASN A 70 6.71 -9.14 0.38
N ASP A 71 6.97 -9.87 -0.69
CA ASP A 71 7.33 -11.29 -0.61
C ASP A 71 8.82 -11.56 -0.38
N PHE A 72 9.62 -10.51 -0.22
CA PHE A 72 11.02 -10.60 0.20
C PHE A 72 11.13 -10.71 1.73
N LEU A 73 10.39 -9.89 2.47
CA LEU A 73 10.37 -9.83 3.95
C LEU A 73 9.06 -10.29 4.59
N GLY A 74 7.98 -10.51 3.82
CA GLY A 74 6.65 -10.88 4.35
C GLY A 74 5.84 -9.69 4.87
N LEU A 75 6.39 -8.47 4.85
CA LEU A 75 5.71 -7.26 5.33
C LEU A 75 4.47 -6.94 4.49
N SER A 76 3.40 -6.48 5.14
CA SER A 76 2.13 -6.22 4.48
C SER A 76 1.63 -4.81 4.76
N TYR A 77 1.25 -4.09 3.70
CA TYR A 77 0.92 -2.66 3.75
C TYR A 77 -0.53 -2.42 3.29
N PRO A 78 -1.29 -1.57 3.99
CA PRO A 78 -2.66 -1.23 3.60
C PRO A 78 -2.72 -0.33 2.36
N PHE A 79 -1.68 0.47 2.13
CA PHE A 79 -1.50 1.29 0.94
C PHE A 79 0.00 1.47 0.70
N LEU A 80 0.35 1.86 -0.52
CA LEU A 80 1.72 2.21 -0.88
C LEU A 80 1.74 3.61 -1.48
N THR A 81 2.92 4.23 -1.49
CA THR A 81 3.18 5.37 -2.35
C THR A 81 4.35 5.03 -3.27
N MET A 82 4.25 5.46 -4.53
CA MET A 82 5.28 5.19 -5.53
C MET A 82 5.87 6.50 -6.04
N ARG A 83 7.20 6.56 -6.11
CA ARG A 83 7.94 7.65 -6.73
C ARG A 83 8.84 7.08 -7.81
N ASN A 84 8.70 7.57 -9.04
CA ASN A 84 9.51 7.14 -10.19
C ASN A 84 9.55 5.61 -10.41
N GLY A 85 8.42 4.93 -10.18
CA GLY A 85 8.33 3.47 -10.34
C GLY A 85 8.85 2.65 -9.16
N TYR A 86 9.25 3.30 -8.06
CA TYR A 86 9.71 2.65 -6.82
C TYR A 86 8.76 2.94 -5.67
N VAL A 87 8.51 1.94 -4.86
CA VAL A 87 7.86 2.06 -3.56
C VAL A 87 8.95 2.30 -2.53
N CYS A 88 8.79 3.35 -1.74
CA CYS A 88 9.71 3.72 -0.66
C CYS A 88 8.93 3.73 0.65
N ILE A 89 9.42 2.98 1.63
CA ILE A 89 8.80 2.88 2.96
C ILE A 89 9.89 3.09 3.98
N THR A 90 9.71 4.10 4.82
CA THR A 90 10.61 4.37 5.93
C THR A 90 10.01 3.77 7.19
N TYR A 91 10.87 3.16 8.00
CA TYR A 91 10.52 2.67 9.33
C TYR A 91 11.46 3.26 10.36
N GLU A 92 10.91 3.65 11.51
CA GLU A 92 11.70 3.73 12.73
C GLU A 92 12.18 2.31 13.10
N PRO A 93 13.39 2.13 13.68
CA PRO A 93 13.94 0.81 13.94
C PRO A 93 13.02 -0.07 14.78
N LEU A 94 12.44 0.49 15.85
CA LEU A 94 11.55 -0.25 16.75
C LEU A 94 10.25 -0.66 16.04
N GLU A 95 9.69 0.21 15.19
CA GLU A 95 8.50 -0.11 14.39
C GLU A 95 8.78 -1.27 13.41
N LEU A 96 9.95 -1.25 12.76
CA LEU A 96 10.35 -2.34 11.87
C LEU A 96 10.55 -3.65 12.62
N MET A 97 11.17 -3.59 13.80
CA MET A 97 11.36 -4.76 14.67
C MET A 97 10.01 -5.39 15.02
N GLU A 98 9.03 -4.59 15.47
CA GLU A 98 7.68 -5.08 15.76
C GLU A 98 6.97 -5.64 14.53
N ALA A 99 7.12 -5.00 13.37
CA ALA A 99 6.53 -5.46 12.13
C ALA A 99 7.10 -6.81 11.68
N LEU A 100 8.42 -7.00 11.82
CA LEU A 100 9.10 -8.27 11.54
C LEU A 100 8.71 -9.35 12.55
N ASP A 101 8.55 -9.02 13.84
CA ASP A 101 8.09 -9.98 14.86
C ASP A 101 6.69 -10.50 14.53
N LYS A 102 5.79 -9.62 14.07
CA LYS A 102 4.45 -10.02 13.58
C LYS A 102 4.52 -10.92 12.34
N VAL A 103 5.45 -10.66 11.42
CA VAL A 103 5.69 -11.55 10.26
C VAL A 103 6.20 -12.92 10.71
N LEU A 104 7.17 -12.95 11.62
CA LEU A 104 7.77 -14.19 12.11
C LEU A 104 6.79 -15.06 12.91
N ALA A 105 5.75 -14.47 13.50
CA ALA A 105 4.67 -15.19 14.16
C ALA A 105 3.72 -15.92 13.19
N GLN A 106 3.75 -15.62 11.88
CA GLN A 106 2.93 -16.32 10.88
C GLN A 106 3.39 -17.78 10.70
N THR A 107 2.44 -18.70 10.57
CA THR A 107 2.72 -20.15 10.47
C THR A 107 3.03 -20.60 9.04
N ASP A 108 2.53 -19.89 8.03
CA ASP A 108 2.61 -20.22 6.61
C ASP A 108 3.72 -19.47 5.85
N LEU A 109 4.64 -18.80 6.57
CA LEU A 109 5.74 -18.07 5.96
C LEU A 109 6.77 -19.02 5.33
N LYS A 110 7.09 -18.79 4.04
CA LYS A 110 8.11 -19.56 3.31
C LYS A 110 9.45 -19.57 4.05
N PRO A 111 10.18 -20.71 4.09
CA PRO A 111 11.45 -20.82 4.83
C PRO A 111 12.47 -19.74 4.50
N ASP A 112 12.64 -19.41 3.21
CA ASP A 112 13.60 -18.38 2.77
C ASP A 112 13.18 -16.97 3.22
N VAL A 113 11.88 -16.67 3.21
CA VAL A 113 11.35 -15.38 3.69
C VAL A 113 11.53 -15.27 5.19
N ARG A 114 11.24 -16.36 5.93
CA ARG A 114 11.46 -16.44 7.38
C ARG A 114 12.93 -16.18 7.71
N LYS A 115 13.85 -16.86 7.01
CA LYS A 115 15.29 -16.65 7.21
C LYS A 115 15.67 -15.19 7.00
N ARG A 116 15.26 -14.56 5.89
CA ARG A 116 15.55 -13.14 5.62
C ARG A 116 14.97 -12.20 6.68
N ALA A 117 13.73 -12.44 7.11
CA ALA A 117 13.09 -11.63 8.15
C ALA A 117 13.78 -11.79 9.50
N THR A 118 14.17 -13.02 9.88
CA THR A 118 14.96 -13.28 11.11
C THR A 118 16.34 -12.64 11.04
N ASP A 119 17.06 -12.80 9.92
CA ASP A 119 18.39 -12.23 9.73
C ASP A 119 18.34 -10.70 9.88
N LEU A 120 17.38 -10.03 9.24
CA LEU A 120 17.17 -8.58 9.37
C LEU A 120 16.75 -8.19 10.79
N ARG A 121 15.81 -8.93 11.40
CA ARG A 121 15.32 -8.64 12.74
C ARG A 121 16.43 -8.69 13.80
N ASN A 122 17.37 -9.61 13.64
CA ASN A 122 18.51 -9.79 14.53
C ASN A 122 19.63 -8.77 14.28
N SER A 123 19.67 -8.13 13.11
CA SER A 123 20.67 -7.11 12.80
C SER A 123 20.28 -5.70 13.24
N LEU A 124 19.00 -5.45 13.53
CA LEU A 124 18.48 -4.14 13.92
C LEU A 124 18.72 -3.85 15.41
N HIS A 125 19.06 -2.60 15.71
CA HIS A 125 19.12 -2.04 17.06
C HIS A 125 18.12 -0.89 17.20
N GLU A 126 17.53 -0.74 18.40
CA GLU A 126 16.54 0.31 18.69
C GLU A 126 17.03 1.75 18.41
N ASN A 127 18.34 1.98 18.45
CA ASN A 127 18.97 3.29 18.26
C ASN A 127 19.57 3.47 16.86
N ASP A 128 19.27 2.56 15.93
CA ASP A 128 19.66 2.73 14.54
C ASP A 128 18.96 3.96 13.93
N ASN A 129 19.48 4.43 12.80
CA ASN A 129 18.75 5.41 12.00
C ASN A 129 17.53 4.75 11.33
N ASP A 130 16.60 5.59 10.88
CA ASP A 130 15.46 5.16 10.08
C ASP A 130 15.88 4.27 8.90
N ILE A 131 15.15 3.16 8.75
CA ILE A 131 15.41 2.16 7.74
C ILE A 131 14.52 2.43 6.53
N LEU A 132 15.15 2.64 5.36
CA LEU A 132 14.46 2.83 4.10
C LEU A 132 14.38 1.51 3.32
N ILE A 133 13.16 1.00 3.14
CA ILE A 133 12.86 -0.13 2.26
C ILE A 133 12.46 0.42 0.89
N ILE A 134 13.24 0.06 -0.14
CA ILE A 134 12.97 0.43 -1.53
C ILE A 134 12.64 -0.84 -2.32
N GLY A 135 11.51 -0.82 -3.02
CA GLY A 135 11.07 -1.94 -3.85
C GLY A 135 10.42 -1.48 -5.16
N LYS A 136 10.21 -2.43 -6.07
CA LYS A 136 9.34 -2.25 -7.23
C LYS A 136 8.20 -3.25 -7.16
N LEU A 137 7.03 -2.88 -7.68
CA LEU A 137 5.96 -3.82 -7.89
C LEU A 137 6.41 -4.88 -8.90
N LYS A 138 6.13 -6.15 -8.59
CA LYS A 138 6.35 -7.26 -9.53
C LYS A 138 5.45 -7.08 -10.75
N GLN A 139 6.00 -7.35 -11.92
CA GLN A 139 5.29 -7.27 -13.21
C GLN A 139 4.73 -8.62 -13.60
#